data_AF-A0A2V7Y600-F1
#
_entry.id   AF-A0A2V7Y600-F1
#
_cell.length_a   1.000
_cell.length_b   1.000
_cell.length_c   1.000
_cell.angle_alpha   90.00
_cell.angle_beta   90.00
_cell.angle_gamma   90.00
#
_symmetry.space_group_name_H-M   'P 1'
#
loop_
_entity.id
_entity.type
_entity.pdbx_description
1 polymer ?
#
loop_
_entity_poly.entity_id
_entity_poly.type
_entity_poly.pdbx_seq_one_letter_code
_entity_poly.pdbx_strand_id
1 'polypeptide(L)'
;VPLILGDSLARGTGDESGLGIGGRFVDELRKRKIDTRNIVNLAINGSRTADVLRQIESHNVQVLLAQSNVIIVSIGGNDLWGDNWRNAPPRDPQAVIGGVIDQIGRIVSTVRVVNPHARIFIVGLYNPFASAPFGKMLTPLVNAWNARLVERFAKDPNLVVVQTADLFTWRDRLSMDRFHPGNEGYAKYASRNGGDMQLQKDSCACGHPMDNHDGGRGGPCNACGCSAGNAPSAFEVGVIHSLHDITVALLRIAQAKQGAK
;
A
#
# COMPACT_ATOMS: atom_id res chain seq x y z
N VAL A 1 -8.02 16.76 -6.20
CA VAL A 1 -8.68 15.58 -6.84
C VAL A 1 -7.86 14.31 -6.55
N PRO A 2 -8.46 13.20 -6.07
CA PRO A 2 -7.71 11.95 -5.91
C PRO A 2 -7.23 11.41 -7.26
N LEU A 3 -5.98 10.96 -7.35
CA LEU A 3 -5.39 10.40 -8.57
C LEU A 3 -4.88 8.98 -8.29
N ILE A 4 -5.17 8.05 -9.20
CA ILE A 4 -4.66 6.68 -9.16
C ILE A 4 -3.67 6.46 -10.30
N LEU A 5 -2.50 5.91 -9.97
CA LEU A 5 -1.46 5.51 -10.91
C LEU A 5 -1.09 4.05 -10.67
N GLY A 6 -0.74 3.32 -11.73
CA GLY A 6 -0.22 1.97 -11.57
C GLY A 6 -0.72 0.95 -12.58
N ASP A 7 -0.75 -0.30 -12.13
CA ASP A 7 -1.09 -1.47 -12.93
C ASP A 7 -2.54 -1.94 -12.73
N SER A 8 -2.79 -3.25 -12.91
CA SER A 8 -4.12 -3.83 -12.80
C SER A 8 -4.72 -3.75 -11.41
N LEU A 9 -3.90 -3.75 -10.35
CA LEU A 9 -4.38 -3.59 -8.98
C LEU A 9 -4.87 -2.16 -8.71
N ALA A 10 -4.10 -1.17 -9.17
CA ALA A 10 -4.53 0.23 -9.12
C ALA A 10 -5.79 0.47 -9.97
N ARG A 11 -5.90 -0.20 -11.13
CA ARG A 11 -7.08 -0.10 -11.99
C ARG A 11 -8.34 -0.67 -11.34
N GLY A 12 -8.21 -1.67 -10.47
CA GLY A 12 -9.35 -2.38 -9.88
C GLY A 12 -9.74 -3.67 -10.61
N THR A 13 -8.82 -4.27 -11.36
CA THR A 13 -9.10 -5.56 -12.05
C THR A 13 -9.53 -6.62 -11.04
N GLY A 14 -10.55 -7.41 -11.36
CA GLY A 14 -11.14 -8.40 -10.47
C GLY A 14 -12.30 -7.89 -9.61
N ASP A 15 -12.51 -6.55 -9.55
CA ASP A 15 -13.68 -5.96 -8.90
C ASP A 15 -14.88 -5.93 -9.85
N GLU A 16 -15.86 -6.80 -9.64
CA GLU A 16 -17.09 -6.85 -10.45
C GLU A 16 -17.93 -5.57 -10.33
N SER A 17 -17.78 -4.80 -9.24
CA SER A 17 -18.47 -3.51 -9.11
C SER A 17 -17.81 -2.39 -9.93
N GLY A 18 -16.60 -2.61 -10.46
CA GLY A 18 -15.84 -1.63 -11.23
C GLY A 18 -15.29 -0.45 -10.41
N LEU A 19 -15.41 -0.47 -9.07
CA LEU A 19 -14.99 0.66 -8.21
C LEU A 19 -13.48 0.62 -7.94
N GLY A 20 -12.93 -0.58 -7.71
CA GLY A 20 -11.53 -0.78 -7.36
C GLY A 20 -11.11 -0.04 -6.09
N ILE A 21 -9.80 0.17 -5.92
CA ILE A 21 -9.25 0.92 -4.78
C ILE A 21 -9.78 2.35 -4.77
N GLY A 22 -9.80 2.99 -5.94
CA GLY A 22 -10.08 4.39 -6.09
C GLY A 22 -11.53 4.76 -5.75
N GLY A 23 -12.50 4.09 -6.36
CA GLY A 23 -13.92 4.35 -6.12
C GLY A 23 -14.29 4.09 -4.65
N ARG A 24 -13.80 2.99 -4.09
CA ARG A 24 -14.06 2.62 -2.70
C ARG A 24 -13.40 3.58 -1.71
N PHE A 25 -12.19 4.07 -2.01
CA PHE A 25 -11.54 5.10 -1.19
C PHE A 25 -12.39 6.38 -1.12
N VAL A 26 -12.93 6.83 -2.26
CA VAL A 26 -13.85 7.98 -2.30
C VAL A 26 -15.11 7.71 -1.50
N ASP A 27 -15.69 6.51 -1.59
CA ASP A 27 -16.88 6.15 -0.80
C ASP A 27 -16.60 6.17 0.71
N GLU A 28 -15.43 5.69 1.16
CA GLU A 28 -15.01 5.77 2.56
C GLU A 28 -14.85 7.22 3.04
N LEU A 29 -14.28 8.10 2.22
CA LEU A 29 -14.20 9.53 2.53
C LEU A 29 -15.58 10.17 2.65
N ARG A 30 -16.49 9.84 1.73
CA ARG A 30 -17.88 10.33 1.77
C ARG A 30 -18.64 9.85 3.01
N LYS A 31 -18.49 8.59 3.40
CA LYS A 31 -19.05 8.05 4.65
C LYS A 31 -18.56 8.83 5.88
N ARG A 32 -17.32 9.29 5.84
CA ARG A 32 -16.70 10.13 6.88
C ARG A 32 -17.03 11.62 6.75
N LYS A 33 -17.93 12.00 5.83
CA LYS A 33 -18.34 13.39 5.54
C LYS A 33 -17.17 14.30 5.13
N ILE A 34 -16.14 13.72 4.51
CA ILE A 34 -15.01 14.47 3.93
C ILE A 34 -15.40 14.82 2.49
N ASP A 35 -15.37 16.11 2.18
CA ASP A 35 -15.65 16.57 0.81
C ASP A 35 -14.57 16.05 -0.15
N THR A 36 -15.02 15.40 -1.22
CA THR A 36 -14.13 14.80 -2.21
C THR A 36 -14.72 14.94 -3.60
N ARG A 37 -13.91 15.45 -4.51
CA ARG A 37 -14.22 15.47 -5.95
C ARG A 37 -14.13 14.05 -6.53
N ASN A 38 -14.61 13.90 -7.76
CA ASN A 38 -14.45 12.67 -8.52
C ASN A 38 -12.98 12.27 -8.64
N ILE A 39 -12.73 10.96 -8.66
CA ILE A 39 -11.40 10.39 -8.80
C ILE A 39 -10.99 10.31 -10.26
N VAL A 40 -9.70 10.49 -10.53
CA VAL A 40 -9.12 10.20 -11.84
C VAL A 40 -8.27 8.95 -11.71
N ASN A 41 -8.60 7.92 -12.50
CA ASN A 41 -7.83 6.67 -12.53
C ASN A 41 -7.08 6.56 -13.85
N LEU A 42 -5.76 6.61 -13.79
CA LEU A 42 -4.88 6.49 -14.94
C LEU A 42 -4.14 5.15 -14.98
N ALA A 43 -4.51 4.20 -14.13
CA ALA A 43 -3.85 2.90 -14.07
C ALA A 43 -4.16 2.03 -15.30
N ILE A 44 -3.13 1.35 -15.80
CA ILE A 44 -3.18 0.56 -17.04
C ILE A 44 -2.72 -0.86 -16.73
N ASN A 45 -3.55 -1.85 -17.11
CA ASN A 45 -3.23 -3.26 -16.90
C ASN A 45 -1.88 -3.63 -17.52
N GLY A 46 -1.08 -4.41 -16.78
CA GLY A 46 0.25 -4.86 -17.24
C GLY A 46 1.34 -3.79 -17.16
N SER A 47 1.04 -2.57 -16.72
CA SER A 47 2.06 -1.52 -16.58
C SER A 47 3.18 -1.94 -15.65
N ARG A 48 4.38 -1.52 -16.01
CA ARG A 48 5.59 -1.59 -15.18
C ARG A 48 5.96 -0.19 -14.70
N THR A 49 6.92 -0.10 -13.77
CA THR A 49 7.37 1.19 -13.22
C THR A 49 7.83 2.17 -14.32
N ALA A 50 8.45 1.67 -15.39
CA ALA A 50 8.87 2.48 -16.53
C ALA A 50 7.69 3.08 -17.32
N ASP A 51 6.56 2.39 -17.41
CA ASP A 51 5.34 2.91 -18.06
C ASP A 51 4.76 4.07 -17.25
N VAL A 52 4.68 3.90 -15.92
CA VAL A 52 4.19 4.95 -15.02
C VAL A 52 5.10 6.17 -15.07
N LEU A 53 6.43 6.00 -15.11
CA LEU A 53 7.37 7.11 -15.28
C LEU A 53 7.11 7.92 -16.56
N ARG A 54 6.95 7.24 -17.71
CA ARG A 54 6.61 7.93 -18.96
C ARG A 54 5.24 8.60 -18.89
N GLN A 55 4.27 7.96 -18.25
CA GLN A 55 2.93 8.50 -18.10
C GLN A 55 2.93 9.81 -17.30
N ILE A 56 3.63 9.85 -16.15
CA ILE A 56 3.66 11.03 -15.30
C ILE A 56 4.44 12.19 -15.91
N GLU A 57 5.35 11.95 -16.86
CA GLU A 57 6.06 13.01 -17.60
C GLU A 57 5.18 13.73 -18.62
N SER A 58 4.05 13.15 -19.03
CA SER A 58 3.15 13.79 -19.99
C SER A 58 2.46 15.03 -19.41
N HIS A 59 2.31 16.07 -20.23
CA HIS A 59 1.78 17.37 -19.80
C HIS A 59 0.41 17.27 -19.10
N ASN A 60 -0.51 16.46 -19.64
CA ASN A 60 -1.84 16.32 -19.04
C ASN A 60 -1.78 15.68 -17.65
N VAL A 61 -0.89 14.71 -17.43
CA VAL A 61 -0.73 14.04 -16.14
C VAL A 61 -0.02 14.95 -15.15
N GLN A 62 0.95 15.75 -15.60
CA GLN A 62 1.60 16.80 -14.80
C GLN A 62 0.58 17.80 -14.22
N VAL A 63 -0.39 18.25 -15.03
CA VAL A 63 -1.49 19.13 -14.56
C VAL A 63 -2.34 18.44 -13.49
N LEU A 64 -2.70 17.17 -13.70
CA LEU A 64 -3.46 16.40 -12.72
C LEU A 64 -2.69 16.23 -11.41
N LEU A 65 -1.40 15.88 -11.49
CA LEU A 65 -0.51 15.73 -10.34
C LEU A 65 -0.44 17.02 -9.52
N ALA A 66 -0.29 18.18 -10.16
CA ALA A 66 -0.25 19.47 -9.48
C ALA A 66 -1.56 19.80 -8.73
N GLN A 67 -2.71 19.31 -9.22
CA GLN A 67 -4.03 19.55 -8.62
C GLN A 67 -4.48 18.45 -7.64
N SER A 68 -3.68 17.40 -7.48
CA SER A 68 -4.03 16.25 -6.65
C SER A 68 -3.66 16.45 -5.19
N ASN A 69 -4.60 16.20 -4.30
CA ASN A 69 -4.35 16.23 -2.85
C ASN A 69 -3.91 14.85 -2.34
N VAL A 70 -4.36 13.80 -3.03
CA VAL A 70 -4.08 12.40 -2.74
C VAL A 70 -3.70 11.70 -4.03
N ILE A 71 -2.60 10.94 -3.99
CA ILE A 71 -2.12 10.12 -5.09
C ILE A 71 -1.94 8.70 -4.55
N ILE A 72 -2.59 7.72 -5.16
CA ILE A 72 -2.45 6.31 -4.80
C ILE A 72 -1.71 5.61 -5.94
N VAL A 73 -0.67 4.87 -5.58
CA VAL A 73 0.22 4.18 -6.52
C VAL A 73 0.24 2.69 -6.17
N SER A 74 -0.12 1.83 -7.12
CA SER A 74 0.10 0.38 -7.02
C SER A 74 0.86 -0.09 -8.27
N ILE A 75 2.15 -0.36 -8.12
CA ILE A 75 3.04 -0.69 -9.23
C ILE A 75 4.23 -1.52 -8.75
N GLY A 76 4.88 -2.23 -9.67
CA GLY A 76 6.11 -2.98 -9.40
C GLY A 76 5.92 -4.50 -9.43
N GLY A 77 4.68 -4.99 -9.25
CA GLY A 77 4.39 -6.42 -9.35
C GLY A 77 4.79 -7.00 -10.71
N ASN A 78 4.42 -6.32 -11.80
CA ASN A 78 4.79 -6.76 -13.15
C ASN A 78 6.29 -6.68 -13.44
N ASP A 79 7.02 -5.78 -12.78
CA ASP A 79 8.48 -5.65 -12.91
C ASP A 79 9.21 -6.82 -12.22
N LEU A 80 8.75 -7.22 -11.02
CA LEU A 80 9.34 -8.33 -10.26
C LEU A 80 9.12 -9.68 -10.95
N TRP A 81 7.94 -9.83 -11.52
CA TRP A 81 7.39 -11.13 -11.87
C TRP A 81 7.41 -11.38 -13.39
N GLY A 82 7.45 -10.32 -14.19
CA GLY A 82 7.46 -10.41 -15.65
C GLY A 82 6.29 -11.25 -16.18
N ASP A 83 6.46 -11.84 -17.36
CA ASP A 83 5.39 -12.61 -18.01
C ASP A 83 5.39 -14.10 -17.60
N ASN A 84 6.45 -14.56 -16.92
CA ASN A 84 6.68 -15.98 -16.60
C ASN A 84 6.58 -16.32 -15.10
N TRP A 85 5.94 -15.44 -14.33
CA TRP A 85 5.87 -15.48 -12.87
C TRP A 85 5.28 -16.74 -12.25
N ARG A 86 4.49 -17.49 -13.03
CA ARG A 86 3.89 -18.76 -12.60
C ARG A 86 4.89 -19.91 -12.53
N ASN A 87 6.05 -19.76 -13.17
CA ASN A 87 6.95 -20.88 -13.45
C ASN A 87 8.31 -20.77 -12.75
N ALA A 88 8.86 -19.57 -12.55
CA ALA A 88 10.11 -19.39 -11.81
C ALA A 88 10.30 -17.94 -11.29
N PRO A 89 10.86 -17.76 -10.08
CA PRO A 89 11.33 -16.45 -9.62
C PRO A 89 12.56 -15.99 -10.44
N PRO A 90 12.91 -14.69 -10.41
CA PRO A 90 14.16 -14.19 -10.99
C PRO A 90 15.39 -14.90 -10.42
N ARG A 91 16.49 -14.95 -11.18
CA ARG A 91 17.78 -15.53 -10.72
C ARG A 91 18.31 -14.85 -9.45
N ASP A 92 18.16 -13.53 -9.37
CA ASP A 92 18.47 -12.74 -8.18
C ASP A 92 17.28 -11.83 -7.84
N PRO A 93 16.33 -12.34 -7.04
CA PRO A 93 15.14 -11.57 -6.66
C PRO A 93 15.47 -10.31 -5.86
N GLN A 94 16.55 -10.30 -5.08
CA GLN A 94 16.90 -9.17 -4.22
C GLN A 94 17.46 -7.99 -5.02
N ALA A 95 18.26 -8.27 -6.05
CA ALA A 95 18.71 -7.25 -7.00
C ALA A 95 17.54 -6.67 -7.79
N VAL A 96 16.63 -7.51 -8.27
CA VAL A 96 15.43 -7.06 -9.00
C VAL A 96 14.55 -6.19 -8.10
N ILE A 97 14.27 -6.61 -6.86
CA ILE A 97 13.53 -5.79 -5.88
C ILE A 97 14.19 -4.43 -5.70
N GLY A 98 15.52 -4.38 -5.53
CA GLY A 98 16.26 -3.13 -5.38
C GLY A 98 16.04 -2.18 -6.57
N GLY A 99 16.26 -2.67 -7.79
CA GLY A 99 16.09 -1.86 -9.00
C GLY A 99 14.67 -1.34 -9.19
N VAL A 100 13.65 -2.14 -8.89
CA VAL A 100 12.24 -1.71 -9.02
C VAL A 100 11.89 -0.68 -7.93
N ILE A 101 12.38 -0.83 -6.70
CA ILE A 101 12.17 0.16 -5.64
C ILE A 101 12.84 1.50 -5.97
N ASP A 102 14.01 1.48 -6.62
CA ASP A 102 14.65 2.71 -7.12
C ASP A 102 13.80 3.40 -8.19
N GLN A 103 13.18 2.63 -9.08
CA GLN A 103 12.24 3.16 -10.08
C GLN A 103 11.00 3.75 -9.43
N ILE A 104 10.45 3.14 -8.39
CA ILE A 104 9.36 3.73 -7.58
C ILE A 104 9.85 5.01 -6.88
N GLY A 105 11.08 5.03 -6.39
CA GLY A 105 11.72 6.23 -5.85
C GLY A 105 11.78 7.38 -6.85
N ARG A 106 12.05 7.09 -8.12
CA ARG A 106 12.00 8.07 -9.22
C ARG A 106 10.57 8.57 -9.47
N ILE A 107 9.57 7.69 -9.48
CA ILE A 107 8.15 8.08 -9.60
C ILE A 107 7.79 9.07 -8.50
N VAL A 108 8.09 8.74 -7.24
CA VAL A 108 7.81 9.61 -6.09
C VAL A 108 8.54 10.94 -6.22
N SER A 109 9.81 10.92 -6.63
CA SER A 109 10.61 12.14 -6.81
C SER A 109 10.01 13.05 -7.88
N THR A 110 9.62 12.51 -9.03
CA THR A 110 8.95 13.26 -10.11
C THR A 110 7.63 13.85 -9.61
N VAL A 111 6.83 13.08 -8.87
CA VAL A 111 5.59 13.59 -8.27
C VAL A 111 5.86 14.74 -7.29
N ARG A 112 6.90 14.62 -6.46
CA ARG A 112 7.27 15.64 -5.46
C ARG A 112 7.77 16.94 -6.06
N VAL A 113 8.47 16.89 -7.20
CA VAL A 113 8.87 18.09 -7.96
C VAL A 113 7.65 18.91 -8.38
N VAL A 114 6.58 18.23 -8.75
CA VAL A 114 5.35 18.84 -9.30
C VAL A 114 4.37 19.21 -8.18
N ASN A 115 4.32 18.38 -7.13
CA ASN A 115 3.43 18.54 -6.00
C ASN A 115 4.11 18.09 -4.69
N PRO A 116 4.82 19.01 -4.02
CA PRO A 116 5.57 18.70 -2.80
C PRO A 116 4.67 18.37 -1.59
N HIS A 117 3.37 18.69 -1.66
CA HIS A 117 2.43 18.58 -0.54
C HIS A 117 1.41 17.45 -0.68
N ALA A 118 1.32 16.79 -1.84
CA ALA A 118 0.38 15.69 -2.04
C ALA A 118 0.59 14.58 -1.00
N ARG A 119 -0.48 14.02 -0.46
CA ARG A 119 -0.39 12.76 0.27
C ARG A 119 -0.24 11.61 -0.74
N ILE A 120 0.81 10.81 -0.61
CA ILE A 120 1.06 9.64 -1.48
C ILE A 120 0.79 8.36 -0.68
N PHE A 121 0.05 7.43 -1.27
CA PHE A 121 -0.13 6.08 -0.77
C PHE A 121 0.49 5.09 -1.75
N ILE A 122 1.48 4.32 -1.32
CA ILE A 122 2.04 3.22 -2.10
C ILE A 122 1.42 1.92 -1.59
N VAL A 123 0.74 1.19 -2.46
CA VAL A 123 0.12 -0.08 -2.12
C VAL A 123 1.19 -1.18 -2.17
N GLY A 124 1.39 -1.87 -1.05
CA GLY A 124 2.28 -3.02 -0.95
C GLY A 124 1.75 -4.23 -1.74
N LEU A 125 2.60 -5.23 -1.91
CA LEU A 125 2.23 -6.48 -2.57
C LEU A 125 1.67 -7.49 -1.55
N TYR A 126 0.88 -8.43 -2.06
CA TYR A 126 0.42 -9.61 -1.35
C TYR A 126 0.75 -10.88 -2.15
N ASN A 127 0.67 -12.03 -1.50
CA ASN A 127 0.90 -13.32 -2.15
C ASN A 127 -0.44 -14.04 -2.41
N PRO A 128 -1.00 -13.99 -3.64
CA PRO A 128 -2.25 -14.69 -3.96
C PRO A 128 -2.14 -16.22 -3.86
N PHE A 129 -0.93 -16.78 -3.78
CA PHE A 129 -0.68 -18.22 -3.79
C PHE A 129 -0.28 -18.78 -2.44
N ALA A 130 -0.42 -18.04 -1.34
CA ALA A 130 0.12 -18.39 -0.02
C ALA A 130 -0.20 -19.83 0.44
N SER A 131 -1.37 -20.37 0.05
CA SER A 131 -1.79 -21.74 0.39
C SER A 131 -1.19 -22.84 -0.52
N ALA A 132 -0.55 -22.50 -1.63
CA ALA A 132 0.05 -23.43 -2.57
C ALA A 132 1.55 -23.68 -2.26
N PRO A 133 2.13 -24.84 -2.62
CA PRO A 133 3.55 -25.12 -2.41
C PRO A 133 4.47 -24.05 -3.02
N PHE A 134 4.16 -23.59 -4.23
CA PHE A 134 4.89 -22.49 -4.89
C PHE A 134 4.77 -21.16 -4.12
N GLY A 135 3.61 -20.89 -3.50
CA GLY A 135 3.41 -19.67 -2.73
C GLY A 135 4.29 -19.56 -1.50
N LYS A 136 4.68 -20.67 -0.87
CA LYS A 136 5.62 -20.64 0.26
C LYS A 136 6.97 -20.03 -0.12
N MET A 137 7.39 -20.19 -1.37
CA MET A 137 8.61 -19.57 -1.91
C MET A 137 8.44 -18.07 -2.19
N LEU A 138 7.23 -17.63 -2.55
CA LEU A 138 6.93 -16.23 -2.86
C LEU A 138 6.75 -15.36 -1.60
N THR A 139 6.25 -15.93 -0.50
CA THR A 139 5.98 -15.16 0.74
C THR A 139 7.20 -14.38 1.24
N PRO A 140 8.41 -14.97 1.37
CA PRO A 140 9.59 -14.21 1.78
C PRO A 140 9.94 -13.06 0.84
N LEU A 141 9.70 -13.22 -0.47
CA LEU A 141 9.98 -12.18 -1.47
C LEU A 141 9.00 -11.01 -1.35
N VAL A 142 7.70 -11.30 -1.17
CA VAL A 142 6.67 -10.29 -0.92
C VAL A 142 6.94 -9.54 0.39
N ASN A 143 7.36 -10.24 1.44
CA ASN A 143 7.72 -9.62 2.72
C ASN A 143 8.95 -8.71 2.58
N ALA A 144 10.00 -9.18 1.90
CA ALA A 144 11.19 -8.38 1.63
C ALA A 144 10.88 -7.12 0.80
N TRP A 145 10.02 -7.26 -0.22
CA TRP A 145 9.53 -6.13 -1.01
C TRP A 145 8.83 -5.08 -0.15
N ASN A 146 7.84 -5.51 0.65
CA ASN A 146 7.07 -4.59 1.50
C ASN A 146 7.95 -3.89 2.54
N ALA A 147 8.87 -4.64 3.17
CA ALA A 147 9.82 -4.08 4.14
C ALA A 147 10.71 -3.00 3.51
N ARG A 148 11.27 -3.27 2.32
CA ARG A 148 12.12 -2.30 1.62
C ARG A 148 11.35 -1.08 1.13
N LEU A 149 10.07 -1.22 0.75
CA LEU A 149 9.23 -0.04 0.46
C LEU A 149 9.08 0.85 1.69
N VAL A 150 8.76 0.26 2.85
CA VAL A 150 8.63 1.01 4.11
C VAL A 150 9.93 1.72 4.45
N GLU A 151 11.06 1.01 4.40
CA GLU A 151 12.38 1.58 4.65
C GLU A 151 12.72 2.73 3.68
N ARG A 152 12.50 2.52 2.38
CA ARG A 152 12.83 3.50 1.32
C ARG A 152 12.14 4.84 1.50
N PHE A 153 10.92 4.82 2.03
CA PHE A 153 10.05 6.00 2.13
C PHE A 153 9.78 6.48 3.55
N ALA A 154 10.41 5.88 4.57
CA ALA A 154 10.22 6.21 5.98
C ALA A 154 10.46 7.70 6.33
N LYS A 155 11.27 8.40 5.52
CA LYS A 155 11.63 9.82 5.73
C LYS A 155 10.66 10.81 5.08
N ASP A 156 9.70 10.37 4.27
CA ASP A 156 8.69 11.26 3.67
C ASP A 156 7.42 11.26 4.54
N PRO A 157 7.15 12.34 5.31
CA PRO A 157 6.01 12.39 6.24
C PRO A 157 4.65 12.43 5.53
N ASN A 158 4.63 12.75 4.23
CA ASN A 158 3.45 12.81 3.39
C ASN A 158 3.34 11.58 2.46
N LEU A 159 4.07 10.51 2.75
CA LEU A 159 3.97 9.23 2.05
C LEU A 159 3.69 8.11 3.04
N VAL A 160 2.78 7.21 2.68
CA VAL A 160 2.44 6.03 3.48
C VAL A 160 2.52 4.80 2.59
N VAL A 161 3.24 3.78 3.04
CA VAL A 161 3.19 2.45 2.45
C VAL A 161 2.04 1.68 3.09
N VAL A 162 1.06 1.31 2.28
CA VAL A 162 -0.14 0.60 2.71
C VAL A 162 0.15 -0.89 2.64
N GLN A 163 0.31 -1.51 3.79
CA GLN A 163 0.53 -2.95 3.89
C GLN A 163 -0.80 -3.68 3.67
N THR A 164 -0.78 -4.61 2.72
CA THR A 164 -1.97 -5.32 2.22
C THR A 164 -1.80 -6.84 2.25
N ALA A 165 -0.60 -7.35 2.54
CA ALA A 165 -0.30 -8.78 2.50
C ALA A 165 -1.16 -9.61 3.47
N ASP A 166 -1.37 -9.09 4.68
CA ASP A 166 -2.20 -9.68 5.73
C ASP A 166 -3.68 -9.78 5.35
N LEU A 167 -4.11 -8.98 4.38
CA LEU A 167 -5.49 -9.01 3.89
C LEU A 167 -5.74 -10.20 2.96
N PHE A 168 -4.73 -10.93 2.47
CA PHE A 168 -4.93 -11.97 1.46
C PHE A 168 -4.45 -13.35 1.93
N THR A 169 -4.39 -13.56 3.25
CA THR A 169 -4.16 -14.87 3.86
C THR A 169 -5.30 -15.85 3.59
N TRP A 170 -6.50 -15.35 3.28
CA TRP A 170 -7.71 -16.14 3.00
C TRP A 170 -8.15 -15.95 1.54
N ARG A 171 -8.61 -17.04 0.91
CA ARG A 171 -8.87 -17.11 -0.55
C ARG A 171 -10.16 -16.42 -0.99
N ASP A 172 -11.06 -16.13 -0.06
CA ASP A 172 -12.36 -15.46 -0.26
C ASP A 172 -12.23 -14.02 -0.77
N ARG A 173 -11.07 -13.41 -0.59
CA ARG A 173 -10.81 -12.01 -0.99
C ARG A 173 -10.27 -11.86 -2.42
N LEU A 174 -10.03 -12.96 -3.11
CA LEU A 174 -9.57 -12.98 -4.51
C LEU A 174 -10.76 -13.12 -5.47
N SER A 175 -10.59 -12.60 -6.69
CA SER A 175 -11.55 -12.74 -7.78
C SER A 175 -11.54 -14.18 -8.35
N MET A 176 -12.40 -14.46 -9.33
CA MET A 176 -12.46 -15.77 -10.01
C MET A 176 -11.12 -16.20 -10.63
N ASP A 177 -10.26 -15.26 -11.01
CA ASP A 177 -8.93 -15.55 -11.55
C ASP A 177 -7.92 -16.01 -10.49
N ARG A 178 -8.32 -15.98 -9.20
CA ARG A 178 -7.51 -16.36 -8.03
C ARG A 178 -6.17 -15.64 -7.96
N PHE A 179 -6.11 -14.44 -8.51
CA PHE A 179 -4.91 -13.62 -8.57
C PHE A 179 -5.23 -12.19 -8.13
N HIS A 180 -6.17 -11.52 -8.80
CA HIS A 180 -6.56 -10.17 -8.44
C HIS A 180 -7.53 -10.16 -7.25
N PRO A 181 -7.64 -9.06 -6.48
CA PRO A 181 -8.65 -8.93 -5.45
C PRO A 181 -10.06 -8.95 -6.05
N GLY A 182 -11.01 -9.55 -5.32
CA GLY A 182 -12.43 -9.43 -5.61
C GLY A 182 -13.03 -8.19 -4.95
N ASN A 183 -14.37 -8.08 -5.01
CA ASN A 183 -15.14 -7.01 -4.36
C ASN A 183 -14.77 -6.83 -2.87
N GLU A 184 -14.72 -7.93 -2.10
CA GLU A 184 -14.34 -7.88 -0.68
C GLU A 184 -12.87 -7.46 -0.48
N GLY A 185 -11.95 -7.98 -1.28
CA GLY A 185 -10.54 -7.63 -1.20
C GLY A 185 -10.30 -6.14 -1.42
N TYR A 186 -10.91 -5.55 -2.44
CA TYR A 186 -10.82 -4.11 -2.69
C TYR A 186 -11.54 -3.27 -1.62
N ALA A 187 -12.62 -3.76 -1.01
CA ALA A 187 -13.23 -3.10 0.14
C ALA A 187 -12.24 -2.98 1.31
N LYS A 188 -11.49 -4.04 1.60
CA LYS A 188 -10.46 -4.01 2.66
C LYS A 188 -9.31 -3.06 2.34
N TYR A 189 -8.89 -2.96 1.07
CA TYR A 189 -7.89 -1.96 0.64
C TYR A 189 -8.35 -0.54 0.94
N ALA A 190 -9.60 -0.21 0.58
CA ALA A 190 -10.13 1.13 0.78
C ALA A 190 -10.28 1.51 2.25
N SER A 191 -10.79 0.59 3.10
CA SER A 191 -10.92 0.84 4.54
C SER A 191 -9.57 1.09 5.22
N ARG A 192 -8.52 0.38 4.81
CA ARG A 192 -7.14 0.59 5.30
C ARG A 192 -6.62 1.99 4.93
N ASN A 193 -6.90 2.45 3.71
CA ASN A 193 -6.50 3.78 3.23
C ASN A 193 -7.32 4.92 3.84
N GLY A 194 -8.59 4.66 4.18
CA GLY A 194 -9.56 5.65 4.64
C GLY A 194 -9.52 5.97 6.14
N GLY A 195 -8.78 5.21 6.94
CA GLY A 195 -8.55 5.53 8.36
C GLY A 195 -8.64 4.37 9.35
N ASP A 196 -8.67 3.12 8.89
CA ASP A 196 -8.39 1.95 9.75
C ASP A 196 -7.00 1.40 9.48
N MET A 197 -5.97 2.22 9.73
CA MET A 197 -4.62 1.69 9.97
C MET A 197 -4.54 1.12 11.38
N GLN A 198 -5.43 0.17 11.69
CA GLN A 198 -5.36 -0.65 12.88
C GLN A 198 -4.57 -1.90 12.51
N LEU A 199 -3.41 -2.11 13.15
CA LEU A 199 -3.00 -3.48 13.44
C LEU A 199 -4.21 -4.14 14.15
N GLN A 200 -4.55 -5.39 13.82
CA GLN A 200 -5.56 -6.12 14.59
C GLN A 200 -5.23 -5.98 16.08
N LYS A 201 -6.27 -5.88 16.92
CA LYS A 201 -6.17 -5.57 18.36
C LYS A 201 -5.20 -6.47 19.12
N ASP A 202 -4.84 -7.61 18.53
CA ASP A 202 -3.94 -8.64 19.03
C ASP A 202 -2.91 -9.07 17.97
N SER A 203 -2.30 -8.11 17.25
CA SER A 203 -1.23 -8.38 16.28
C SER A 203 0.05 -7.60 16.57
N CYS A 204 1.21 -8.22 16.28
CA CYS A 204 2.52 -7.60 16.45
C CYS A 204 2.77 -6.51 15.39
N ALA A 205 3.82 -5.70 15.56
CA ALA A 205 4.21 -4.66 14.59
C ALA A 205 4.47 -5.21 13.16
N CYS A 206 4.69 -6.52 13.04
CA CYS A 206 4.85 -7.24 11.77
C CYS A 206 3.54 -7.84 11.22
N GLY A 207 2.39 -7.61 11.87
CA GLY A 207 1.07 -8.05 11.40
C GLY A 207 0.67 -9.50 11.70
N HIS A 208 1.37 -10.21 12.61
CA HIS A 208 1.03 -11.59 13.00
C HIS A 208 0.17 -11.64 14.29
N PRO A 209 -0.71 -12.66 14.47
CA PRO A 209 -1.47 -12.87 15.72
C PRO A 209 -0.58 -13.11 16.95
N MET A 210 -0.96 -12.56 18.10
CA MET A 210 -0.20 -12.59 19.36
C MET A 210 -0.05 -13.97 20.03
N ASP A 211 -0.75 -14.99 19.55
CA ASP A 211 -0.86 -16.32 20.16
C ASP A 211 0.49 -17.08 20.24
N ASN A 212 1.54 -16.56 19.60
CA ASN A 212 2.91 -17.11 19.54
C ASN A 212 4.01 -16.17 20.09
N HIS A 213 3.70 -15.27 21.03
CA HIS A 213 4.63 -14.26 21.54
C HIS A 213 4.79 -14.27 23.08
N ASP A 214 6.04 -14.30 23.59
CA ASP A 214 6.34 -14.14 25.02
C ASP A 214 6.61 -12.66 25.34
N GLY A 215 5.55 -11.85 25.38
CA GLY A 215 5.64 -10.44 25.73
C GLY A 215 4.35 -9.70 25.42
N GLY A 216 3.97 -8.73 26.26
CA GLY A 216 2.77 -7.92 26.07
C GLY A 216 2.77 -7.13 24.74
N ARG A 217 1.66 -6.43 24.46
CA ARG A 217 1.48 -5.60 23.25
C ARG A 217 2.74 -4.79 22.92
N GLY A 218 3.33 -5.04 21.74
CA GLY A 218 4.54 -4.37 21.27
C GLY A 218 5.88 -5.05 21.65
N GLY A 219 5.85 -6.25 22.23
CA GLY A 219 7.05 -7.04 22.52
C GLY A 219 7.70 -7.70 21.29
N PRO A 220 8.99 -8.09 21.37
CA PRO A 220 9.70 -8.78 20.29
C PRO A 220 9.10 -10.16 19.98
N CYS A 221 9.25 -10.61 18.73
CA CYS A 221 8.70 -11.88 18.22
C CYS A 221 9.65 -13.05 18.50
N ASN A 222 9.14 -14.11 19.16
CA ASN A 222 9.93 -15.32 19.49
C ASN A 222 9.81 -16.44 18.46
N ALA A 223 8.90 -16.31 17.48
CA ALA A 223 8.71 -17.30 16.42
C ALA A 223 8.85 -16.64 15.04
N CYS A 224 9.94 -16.97 14.35
CA CYS A 224 10.31 -16.60 12.97
C CYS A 224 11.02 -15.25 12.77
N GLY A 225 12.34 -15.34 12.51
CA GLY A 225 12.97 -14.58 11.42
C GLY A 225 13.36 -13.12 11.63
N CYS A 226 13.15 -12.53 12.82
CA CYS A 226 13.80 -11.26 13.19
C CYS A 226 15.30 -11.41 13.53
N SER A 227 15.89 -12.59 13.31
CA SER A 227 17.31 -12.86 13.54
C SER A 227 18.25 -12.34 12.43
N ALA A 228 17.82 -11.39 11.59
CA ALA A 228 18.68 -10.78 10.57
C ALA A 228 18.56 -9.25 10.42
N GLY A 229 17.84 -8.57 11.31
CA GLY A 229 17.77 -7.11 11.32
C GLY A 229 17.05 -6.65 12.57
N ASN A 230 17.67 -5.75 13.32
CA ASN A 230 17.21 -5.32 14.65
C ASN A 230 15.70 -5.05 14.67
N ALA A 231 15.01 -5.54 15.71
CA ALA A 231 13.60 -5.20 15.95
C ALA A 231 13.42 -3.67 15.95
N PRO A 232 12.28 -3.15 15.43
CA PRO A 232 12.02 -1.72 15.45
C PRO A 232 12.11 -1.20 16.89
N SER A 233 12.86 -0.14 17.05
CA SER A 233 13.07 0.54 18.32
C SER A 233 11.74 1.02 18.91
N ALA A 234 11.68 1.18 20.23
CA ALA A 234 10.54 1.79 20.91
C ALA A 234 10.19 3.19 20.33
N PHE A 235 11.16 3.87 19.72
CA PHE A 235 10.97 5.11 18.99
C PHE A 235 10.19 4.92 17.67
N GLU A 236 10.51 3.88 16.88
CA GLU A 236 9.79 3.57 15.64
C GLU A 236 8.38 3.05 15.90
N VAL A 237 8.20 2.25 16.95
CA VAL A 237 6.86 1.88 17.46
C VAL A 237 6.13 3.12 17.99
N GLY A 238 6.85 4.05 18.60
CA GLY A 238 6.36 5.35 19.04
C GLY A 238 5.90 6.25 17.89
N VAL A 239 6.57 6.25 16.74
CA VAL A 239 6.17 7.01 15.54
C VAL A 239 4.87 6.47 14.94
N ILE A 240 4.69 5.15 14.91
CA ILE A 240 3.43 4.50 14.46
C ILE A 240 2.26 4.89 15.38
N HIS A 241 2.48 4.89 16.70
CA HIS A 241 1.48 5.38 17.66
C HIS A 241 1.29 6.91 17.60
N SER A 242 2.34 7.68 17.32
CA SER A 242 2.27 9.14 17.19
C SER A 242 1.48 9.57 15.95
N LEU A 243 1.52 8.80 14.86
CA LEU A 243 0.68 9.02 13.68
C LEU A 243 -0.80 8.76 13.97
N HIS A 244 -1.10 7.82 14.88
CA HIS A 244 -2.46 7.63 15.42
C HIS A 244 -2.91 8.88 16.22
N ASP A 245 -2.06 9.39 17.10
CA ASP A 245 -2.34 10.60 17.89
C ASP A 245 -2.47 11.86 17.03
N ILE A 246 -1.68 11.99 15.94
CA ILE A 246 -1.79 13.09 14.97
C ILE A 246 -3.10 12.98 14.18
N THR A 247 -3.53 11.77 13.82
CA THR A 247 -4.81 11.55 13.13
C THR A 247 -6.00 11.88 14.04
N VAL A 248 -5.94 11.47 15.32
CA VAL A 248 -6.93 11.83 16.34
C VAL A 248 -6.90 13.32 16.65
N ALA A 249 -5.73 13.96 16.69
CA ALA A 249 -5.58 15.40 16.86
C ALA A 249 -6.14 16.18 15.67
N LEU A 250 -5.91 15.73 14.43
CA LEU A 250 -6.48 16.35 13.22
C LEU A 250 -8.00 16.20 13.17
N LEU A 251 -8.54 15.05 13.60
CA LEU A 251 -9.98 14.86 13.77
C LEU A 251 -10.56 15.79 14.84
N ARG A 252 -9.88 15.96 15.98
CA ARG A 252 -10.28 16.90 17.04
C ARG A 252 -10.20 18.36 16.58
N ILE A 253 -9.18 18.75 15.83
CA ILE A 253 -9.03 20.10 15.25
C ILE A 253 -10.13 20.36 14.20
N ALA A 254 -10.45 19.35 13.37
CA ALA A 254 -11.55 19.44 12.42
C ALA A 254 -12.92 19.56 13.11
N GLN A 255 -13.13 18.82 14.20
CA GLN A 255 -14.36 18.90 15.02
C GLN A 255 -14.47 20.22 15.81
N ALA A 256 -13.37 20.74 16.37
CA ALA A 256 -13.35 22.01 17.09
C ALA A 256 -13.67 23.20 16.16
N LYS A 257 -13.26 23.15 14.89
CA LYS A 257 -13.67 24.14 13.87
C LYS A 257 -15.12 24.02 13.43
N GLN A 258 -15.76 22.86 13.63
CA GLN A 258 -17.18 22.65 13.32
C GLN A 258 -18.12 23.02 14.49
N GLY A 259 -17.62 23.05 15.73
CA GLY A 259 -18.36 23.46 16.93
C GLY A 259 -18.25 24.94 17.31
N ALA A 260 -17.44 25.74 16.60
CA ALA A 260 -17.24 27.17 16.85
C ALA A 260 -18.13 28.07 15.95
N LYS A 261 -19.36 27.63 15.67
CA LYS A 261 -20.41 28.43 15.03
C LYS A 261 -21.54 28.70 16.01
#